data_AF-X0TPG9-F1
#
_entry.id   AF-X0TPG9-F1
#
_cell.length_a   1.000
_cell.length_b   1.000
_cell.length_c   1.000
_cell.angle_alpha   90.00
_cell.angle_beta   90.00
_cell.angle_gamma   90.00
#
_symmetry.space_group_name_H-M   'P 1'
#
loop_
_entity.id
_entity.type
_entity.pdbx_description
1 polymer ?
#
loop_
_entity_poly.entity_id
_entity_poly.type
_entity_poly.pdbx_seq_one_letter_code
_entity_poly.pdbx_strand_id
1 'polypeptide(L)' 'MSIQEKTVVMGEVEIKRTLVRIAHEIVEKNKGVADLALIGIRTRGVFLAKRLA' A
#
# COMPACT_ATOMS: atom_id res chain seq x y z
N MET A 1 -24.44 10.62 -24.36
CA MET A 1 -23.16 10.42 -23.65
C MET A 1 -23.39 9.31 -22.65
N SER A 2 -22.87 8.10 -22.91
CA SER A 2 -23.03 6.97 -21.99
C SER A 2 -22.14 7.22 -20.78
N ILE A 3 -22.76 7.27 -19.60
CA ILE A 3 -22.03 7.30 -18.34
C ILE A 3 -21.53 5.87 -18.13
N GLN A 4 -20.24 5.62 -18.35
CA GLN A 4 -19.64 4.35 -17.95
C GLN A 4 -19.65 4.28 -16.43
N GLU A 5 -20.25 3.22 -15.89
CA GLU A 5 -20.30 2.95 -14.47
C GLU A 5 -18.87 2.70 -13.94
N LYS A 6 -18.49 3.36 -12.85
CA LYS A 6 -17.15 3.25 -12.28
C LYS A 6 -17.03 1.92 -11.52
N THR A 7 -16.22 1.01 -12.04
CA THR A 7 -15.88 -0.24 -11.35
C THR A 7 -14.91 0.02 -10.20
N VAL A 8 -15.19 -0.57 -9.04
CA VAL A 8 -14.23 -0.64 -7.93
C VAL A 8 -13.18 -1.69 -8.27
N VAL A 9 -11.93 -1.25 -8.44
CA VAL A 9 -10.81 -2.14 -8.80
C VAL A 9 -10.26 -2.89 -7.59
N MET A 10 -10.35 -2.29 -6.40
CA MET A 10 -9.84 -2.90 -5.18
C MET A 10 -10.69 -2.48 -3.98
N GLY A 11 -11.34 -3.45 -3.36
CA GLY A 11 -12.11 -3.27 -2.13
C GLY A 11 -11.23 -3.21 -0.88
N GLU A 12 -11.84 -2.98 0.27
CA GLU A 12 -11.14 -2.83 1.54
C GLU A 12 -10.28 -4.05 1.90
N VAL A 13 -10.86 -5.25 1.77
CA VAL A 13 -10.18 -6.51 2.10
C VAL A 13 -8.97 -6.72 1.19
N GLU A 14 -9.09 -6.41 -0.09
CA GLU A 14 -8.02 -6.54 -1.08
C GLU A 14 -6.89 -5.53 -0.83
N ILE A 15 -7.22 -4.30 -0.46
CA ILE A 15 -6.25 -3.28 -0.04
C ILE A 15 -5.48 -3.78 1.19
N LYS A 16 -6.18 -4.30 2.21
CA LYS A 16 -5.55 -4.78 3.45
C LYS A 16 -4.58 -5.93 3.16
N ARG A 17 -5.00 -6.92 2.36
CA ARG A 17 -4.12 -8.04 1.96
C ARG A 17 -2.92 -7.56 1.16
N THR A 18 -3.14 -6.62 0.24
CA THR A 18 -2.07 -6.06 -0.60
C THR A 18 -1.05 -5.32 0.24
N LEU A 19 -1.47 -4.53 1.23
CA LEU A 19 -0.56 -3.84 2.15
C LEU A 19 0.29 -4.82 2.96
N VAL A 20 -0.32 -5.88 3.50
CA VAL A 20 0.43 -6.93 4.23
C VAL A 20 1.47 -7.59 3.33
N ARG A 21 1.11 -7.93 2.09
CA ARG A 21 2.04 -8.51 1.11
C ARG A 21 3.21 -7.56 0.82
N ILE A 22 2.92 -6.27 0.59
CA ILE A 22 3.96 -5.26 0.35
C ILE A 22 4.90 -5.15 1.56
N ALA A 23 4.37 -5.16 2.78
CA ALA A 23 5.19 -5.12 3.99
C ALA A 23 6.17 -6.29 4.07
N HIS A 24 5.70 -7.53 3.86
CA HIS A 24 6.57 -8.71 3.83
C HIS A 24 7.64 -8.61 2.73
N GLU A 25 7.25 -8.22 1.51
CA GLU A 25 8.21 -8.05 0.41
C GLU A 25 9.28 -7.00 0.71
N ILE A 26 8.94 -5.91 1.40
CA ILE A 26 9.90 -4.88 1.81
C ILE A 26 10.90 -5.48 2.80
N VAL A 27 10.44 -6.20 3.83
CA VAL A 27 11.31 -6.81 4.85
C VAL A 27 12.23 -7.86 4.23
N GLU A 28 11.70 -8.73 3.38
CA GLU A 28 12.47 -9.79 2.71
C GLU A 28 13.55 -9.21 1.79
N LYS A 29 13.21 -8.21 0.99
CA LYS A 29 14.18 -7.56 0.07
C LYS A 29 15.29 -6.83 0.81
N ASN A 30 15.00 -6.24 1.96
CA ASN A 30 15.99 -5.49 2.75
C ASN A 30 16.68 -6.35 3.83
N LYS A 31 16.33 -7.63 3.95
CA LYS A 31 16.86 -8.57 4.97
C LYS A 31 16.67 -8.07 6.39
N GLY A 32 15.57 -7.38 6.65
CA GLY A 32 15.27 -6.75 7.92
C GLY A 32 14.79 -5.31 7.77
N VAL A 33 14.67 -4.62 8.92
CA VAL A 33 14.11 -3.26 9.02
C VAL A 33 15.04 -2.26 9.69
N ALA A 34 16.28 -2.65 10.02
CA ALA A 34 17.19 -1.86 10.84
C ALA A 34 17.53 -0.49 10.21
N ASP A 35 17.80 -0.47 8.89
CA ASP A 35 18.18 0.73 8.15
C ASP A 35 17.12 1.11 7.09
N LEU A 36 15.85 0.89 7.42
CA LEU A 36 14.72 1.10 6.50
C LEU A 36 13.89 2.32 6.92
N ALA A 37 13.57 3.17 5.94
CA ALA A 37 12.62 4.27 6.11
C ALA A 37 11.54 4.25 5.02
N LEU A 38 10.31 4.60 5.40
CA LEU A 38 9.18 4.75 4.46
C LEU A 38 8.85 6.23 4.25
N ILE A 39 8.78 6.65 2.98
CA ILE A 39 8.40 8.02 2.60
C ILE A 39 7.08 7.95 1.82
N GLY A 40 6.00 8.41 2.46
CA GLY A 40 4.70 8.50 1.82
C GLY A 40 4.62 9.71 0.89
N ILE A 41 4.64 9.48 -0.43
CA ILE A 41 4.48 10.55 -1.43
C ILE A 41 3.00 10.84 -1.70
N ARG A 42 2.63 12.11 -1.91
CA ARG A 42 1.24 12.59 -2.10
C ARG A 42 0.35 12.40 -0.85
N THR A 43 -0.78 13.12 -0.82
CA THR A 43 -1.66 13.19 0.35
C THR A 43 -2.09 11.83 0.90
N ARG A 44 -2.45 10.87 0.03
CA ARG A 44 -2.86 9.51 0.44
C ARG A 44 -1.68 8.58 0.72
N GLY A 45 -0.50 8.84 0.15
CA GLY A 45 0.67 7.99 0.36
C GLY A 45 1.21 8.06 1.79
N VAL A 46 1.05 9.20 2.47
CA VAL A 46 1.39 9.32 3.91
C VAL A 46 0.61 8.33 4.76
N PHE A 47 -0.70 8.15 4.49
CA PHE A 47 -1.52 7.19 5.21
C PHE A 47 -1.17 5.74 4.87
N LEU A 48 -0.79 5.45 3.63
CA LEU A 48 -0.34 4.12 3.23
C LEU A 48 1.02 3.78 3.88
N ALA A 49 1.97 4.72 3.88
CA ALA A 49 3.25 4.55 4.57
C ALA A 49 3.06 4.29 6.07
N LYS A 50 2.16 5.05 6.73
CA LYS A 50 1.79 4.81 8.13
C LYS A 50 1.11 3.47 8.41
N ARG A 51 0.47 2.85 7.41
CA ARG A 51 -0.12 1.51 7.55
C ARG A 51 0.88 0.39 7.32
N LEU A 52 2.01 0.68 6.69
CA LEU A 52 3.09 -0.26 6.41
C LEU A 52 4.16 -0.29 7.52
N ALA A 53 4.31 0.83 8.25
CA ALA A 53 5.18 0.95 9.43
C ALA A 53 4.50 0.41 10.69
#